data_AF-A0A954Y1P5-F1
#
_entry.id   AF-A0A954Y1P5-F1
#
_cell.length_a   1.000
_cell.length_b   1.000
_cell.length_c   1.000
_cell.angle_alpha   90.00
_cell.angle_beta   90.00
_cell.angle_gamma   90.00
#
_symmetry.space_group_name_H-M   'P 1'
#
loop_
_entity.id
_entity.type
_entity.pdbx_description
1 polymer ?
#
loop_
_entity_poly.entity_id
_entity_poly.type
_entity_poly.pdbx_seq_one_letter_code
_entity_poly.pdbx_strand_id
1 'polypeptide(L)'
;MSLNVPVWLGWRRGGKRSLLSAVCTTAWLVAAACPTSARPVDVVFALDPARSSLEVTAGVSILQGSDGQSLFGTIDASLDFGDGSRFPNDAAVTVTNADISPTNNFLITIPFTASISITDAVADVSTINPPAAMSRIAGSGVVYQFDSADFLVSLNRGTVTATGLASAMFDLEDMPVSDSAPPGSYGTIQLATITSEGPYRLIDAVMTLPVEITNVVDFNGLAVNVVASGVVVANASFVIALPAIATDFDGDLDVDGADLAVWQQNYGLASGATPATGDADADGAVNGGDFLQWQRDFGLTPPSAALAAVPEPATLLLSAVGGILFLVARSRAR
;
A
#
# COMPACT_ATOMS: atom_id res chain seq x y z
N MET A 1 41.47 14.82 34.36
CA MET A 1 41.80 16.01 33.55
C MET A 1 41.96 15.52 32.11
N SER A 2 41.15 16.05 31.20
CA SER A 2 41.08 15.76 29.74
C SER A 2 40.53 14.37 29.36
N LEU A 3 39.24 14.24 29.02
CA LEU A 3 38.60 14.49 27.70
C LEU A 3 39.01 13.47 26.63
N ASN A 4 38.12 12.49 26.38
CA ASN A 4 38.01 11.81 25.09
C ASN A 4 36.77 12.39 24.39
N VAL A 5 37.00 13.05 23.26
CA VAL A 5 36.00 13.53 22.31
C VAL A 5 36.07 12.60 21.09
N PRO A 6 34.93 12.23 20.46
CA PRO A 6 34.90 11.26 19.36
C PRO A 6 35.31 11.91 18.04
N VAL A 7 35.93 11.12 17.15
CA VAL A 7 36.25 11.52 15.77
C VAL A 7 35.33 10.77 14.80
N TRP A 8 34.53 11.55 14.08
CA TRP A 8 33.87 11.20 12.82
C TRP A 8 34.84 11.37 11.62
N LEU A 9 34.47 10.77 10.47
CA LEU A 9 35.09 10.75 9.12
C LEU A 9 36.02 9.54 8.82
N GLY A 10 35.98 8.90 7.65
CA GLY A 10 35.31 9.31 6.41
C GLY A 10 35.58 8.39 5.21
N TRP A 11 34.89 8.75 4.12
CA TRP A 11 35.02 8.23 2.75
C TRP A 11 36.46 8.28 2.20
N ARG A 12 36.83 7.29 1.38
CA ARG A 12 37.97 7.36 0.44
C ARG A 12 37.59 6.90 -0.97
N ARG A 13 37.87 7.78 -1.93
CA ARG A 13 37.94 7.57 -3.39
C ARG A 13 39.18 6.77 -3.80
N GLY A 14 39.07 6.06 -4.92
CA GLY A 14 40.15 5.53 -5.76
C GLY A 14 39.77 4.15 -6.31
N GLY A 15 39.27 3.97 -7.52
CA GLY A 15 39.80 4.46 -8.79
C GLY A 15 40.63 3.35 -9.45
N LYS A 16 40.06 2.65 -10.45
CA LYS A 16 40.76 2.07 -11.62
C LYS A 16 39.73 1.46 -12.59
N ARG A 17 39.64 2.07 -13.78
CA ARG A 17 38.91 1.56 -14.95
C ARG A 17 39.79 0.53 -15.66
N SER A 18 39.26 -0.66 -15.96
CA SER A 18 39.83 -1.56 -16.97
C SER A 18 38.74 -1.88 -18.00
N LEU A 19 38.93 -1.36 -19.21
CA LEU A 19 38.23 -1.79 -20.42
C LEU A 19 38.83 -3.12 -20.86
N LEU A 20 38.03 -4.18 -20.87
CA LEU A 20 38.35 -5.41 -21.60
C LEU A 20 37.12 -5.81 -22.41
N SER A 21 37.34 -5.78 -23.71
CA SER A 21 36.47 -6.27 -24.77
C SER A 21 36.22 -7.77 -24.59
N ALA A 22 34.95 -8.19 -24.63
CA ALA A 22 34.57 -9.58 -24.84
C ALA A 22 33.43 -9.60 -25.86
N VAL A 23 33.82 -9.73 -27.13
CA VAL A 23 32.96 -10.19 -28.22
C VAL A 23 32.53 -11.62 -27.87
N CYS A 24 31.23 -11.82 -27.62
CA CYS A 24 30.64 -13.14 -27.49
C CYS A 24 29.66 -13.35 -28.64
N THR A 25 30.15 -13.96 -29.72
CA THR A 25 29.34 -14.59 -30.76
C THR A 25 28.99 -15.99 -30.32
N THR A 26 27.69 -16.29 -30.13
CA THR A 26 26.89 -17.33 -30.81
C THR A 26 25.67 -17.74 -29.98
N ALA A 27 24.50 -17.56 -30.60
CA ALA A 27 23.28 -18.38 -30.55
C ALA A 27 22.72 -18.81 -29.18
N TRP A 28 21.53 -18.29 -28.83
CA TRP A 28 20.32 -19.07 -28.57
C TRP A 28 19.11 -18.18 -28.88
N LEU A 29 18.24 -18.64 -29.79
CA LEU A 29 16.86 -18.17 -29.88
C LEU A 29 16.18 -18.57 -28.57
N VAL A 30 16.15 -17.66 -27.62
CA VAL A 30 15.02 -17.57 -26.70
C VAL A 30 14.22 -16.44 -27.31
N ALA A 31 13.11 -16.78 -27.97
CA ALA A 31 12.01 -15.84 -28.01
C ALA A 31 11.77 -15.50 -26.54
N ALA A 32 12.25 -14.33 -26.12
CA ALA A 32 11.78 -13.77 -24.88
C ALA A 32 10.27 -13.69 -25.10
N ALA A 33 9.52 -14.58 -24.45
CA ALA A 33 8.13 -14.31 -24.15
C ALA A 33 8.18 -13.01 -23.34
N CYS A 34 8.11 -11.90 -24.06
CA CYS A 34 7.93 -10.57 -23.51
C CYS A 34 6.54 -10.61 -22.87
N PRO A 35 6.38 -10.08 -21.64
CA PRO A 35 5.24 -10.44 -20.83
C PRO A 35 3.94 -10.05 -21.53
N THR A 36 3.08 -11.03 -21.74
CA THR A 36 1.64 -10.91 -21.95
C THR A 36 0.92 -10.39 -20.69
N SER A 37 1.66 -9.82 -19.72
CA SER A 37 1.21 -9.50 -18.36
C SER A 37 -0.03 -8.62 -18.37
N ALA A 38 -1.08 -9.03 -17.65
CA ALA A 38 -2.04 -8.05 -17.16
C ALA A 38 -1.26 -7.00 -16.37
N ARG A 39 -1.58 -5.72 -16.58
CA ARG A 39 -0.91 -4.66 -15.84
C ARG A 39 -1.28 -4.74 -14.35
N PRO A 40 -0.38 -4.31 -13.46
CA PRO A 40 -0.73 -4.15 -12.06
C PRO A 40 -1.98 -3.25 -11.91
N VAL A 41 -2.86 -3.60 -10.99
CA VAL A 41 -4.02 -2.77 -10.65
C VAL A 41 -3.65 -1.84 -9.50
N ASP A 42 -3.79 -0.53 -9.73
CA ASP A 42 -3.60 0.47 -8.69
C ASP A 42 -4.87 0.58 -7.82
N VAL A 43 -4.68 0.49 -6.52
CA VAL A 43 -5.73 0.36 -5.52
C VAL A 43 -5.44 1.29 -4.36
N VAL A 44 -6.44 2.07 -3.97
CA VAL A 44 -6.41 2.87 -2.73
C VAL A 44 -7.16 2.10 -1.65
N PHE A 45 -6.44 1.57 -0.66
CA PHE A 45 -7.01 0.91 0.49
C PHE A 45 -7.35 1.93 1.58
N ALA A 46 -8.59 1.91 2.07
CA ALA A 46 -9.02 2.73 3.19
C ALA A 46 -8.93 1.93 4.50
N LEU A 47 -8.23 2.46 5.50
CA LEU A 47 -8.10 1.82 6.81
C LEU A 47 -9.46 1.71 7.50
N ASP A 48 -9.67 0.61 8.21
CA ASP A 48 -10.80 0.37 9.09
C ASP A 48 -10.42 0.70 10.54
N PRO A 49 -10.89 1.80 11.12
CA PRO A 49 -10.50 2.20 12.47
C PRO A 49 -11.00 1.28 13.58
N ALA A 50 -12.01 0.45 13.29
CA ALA A 50 -12.51 -0.54 14.25
C ALA A 50 -11.64 -1.79 14.31
N ARG A 51 -10.82 -2.05 13.29
CA ARG A 51 -9.91 -3.20 13.20
C ARG A 51 -8.43 -2.84 13.18
N SER A 52 -8.10 -1.57 12.93
CA SER A 52 -6.73 -1.08 12.91
C SER A 52 -6.37 -0.45 14.25
N SER A 53 -5.25 -0.88 14.84
CA SER A 53 -4.77 -0.36 16.12
C SER A 53 -3.25 -0.42 16.20
N LEU A 54 -2.67 0.53 16.94
CA LEU A 54 -1.26 0.55 17.29
C LEU A 54 -1.11 0.81 18.78
N GLU A 55 -0.34 -0.01 19.46
CA GLU A 55 0.13 0.22 20.82
C GLU A 55 1.59 0.67 20.79
N VAL A 56 1.87 1.82 21.41
CA VAL A 56 3.23 2.32 21.59
C VAL A 56 3.62 2.13 23.04
N THR A 57 4.63 1.30 23.27
CA THR A 57 5.24 1.05 24.58
C THR A 57 6.60 1.73 24.65
N ALA A 58 6.87 2.45 25.73
CA ALA A 58 8.19 3.02 26.00
C ALA A 58 8.62 2.75 27.43
N GLY A 59 9.89 2.41 27.65
CA GLY A 59 10.36 2.10 28.99
C GLY A 59 11.85 1.82 29.14
N VAL A 60 12.28 1.78 30.39
CA VAL A 60 13.64 1.43 30.83
C VAL A 60 13.55 0.25 31.79
N SER A 61 14.09 -0.90 31.39
CA SER A 61 14.05 -2.12 32.20
C SER A 61 12.61 -2.45 32.66
N ILE A 62 12.33 -2.40 33.98
CA ILE A 62 11.01 -2.71 34.55
C ILE A 62 10.02 -1.54 34.57
N LEU A 63 10.45 -0.32 34.25
CA LEU A 63 9.60 0.87 34.22
C LEU A 63 9.18 1.16 32.80
N GLN A 64 7.92 0.89 32.47
CA GLN A 64 7.36 1.11 31.14
C GLN A 64 5.95 1.69 31.23
N GLY A 65 5.58 2.41 30.20
CA GLY A 65 4.19 2.80 29.92
C GLY A 65 3.83 2.39 28.50
N SER A 66 2.53 2.28 28.23
CA SER A 66 2.02 2.13 26.88
C SER A 66 0.78 2.98 26.66
N ASP A 67 0.50 3.29 25.39
CA ASP A 67 -0.76 3.88 24.97
C ASP A 67 -1.17 3.31 23.61
N GLY A 68 -2.47 3.08 23.44
CA GLY A 68 -3.04 2.41 22.27
C GLY A 68 -4.03 3.29 21.55
N GLN A 69 -3.91 3.41 20.23
CA GLN A 69 -4.80 4.21 19.40
C GLN A 69 -5.34 3.38 18.23
N SER A 70 -6.62 3.58 17.90
CA SER A 70 -7.16 3.18 16.60
C SER A 70 -6.50 3.99 15.48
N LEU A 71 -6.37 3.40 14.29
CA LEU A 71 -5.74 4.04 13.14
C LEU A 71 -6.76 4.31 12.03
N PHE A 72 -6.55 5.40 11.27
CA PHE A 72 -7.33 5.73 10.07
C PHE A 72 -6.40 6.24 8.97
N GLY A 73 -6.92 6.33 7.75
CA GLY A 73 -6.17 6.83 6.60
C GLY A 73 -6.23 5.93 5.38
N THR A 74 -5.22 5.99 4.54
CA THR A 74 -5.16 5.24 3.26
C THR A 74 -3.80 4.62 2.99
N ILE A 75 -3.77 3.58 2.17
CA ILE A 75 -2.57 2.97 1.60
C ILE A 75 -2.77 2.87 0.09
N ASP A 76 -1.84 3.45 -0.67
CA ASP A 76 -1.78 3.35 -2.13
C ASP A 76 -0.93 2.14 -2.51
N ALA A 77 -1.51 1.18 -3.22
CA ALA A 77 -0.85 -0.05 -3.59
C ALA A 77 -1.16 -0.48 -5.01
N SER A 78 -0.16 -1.04 -5.69
CA SER A 78 -0.29 -1.68 -6.99
C SER A 78 -0.23 -3.20 -6.79
N LEU A 79 -1.24 -3.93 -7.28
CA LEU A 79 -1.33 -5.39 -7.18
C LEU A 79 -1.12 -6.03 -8.55
N ASP A 80 -0.13 -6.93 -8.66
CA ASP A 80 0.17 -7.66 -9.88
C ASP A 80 -0.20 -9.14 -9.72
N PHE A 81 -1.18 -9.59 -10.50
CA PHE A 81 -1.63 -10.99 -10.54
C PHE A 81 -1.18 -11.72 -11.81
N GLY A 82 -0.28 -11.14 -12.61
CA GLY A 82 0.15 -11.67 -13.90
C GLY A 82 -0.96 -11.77 -14.94
N ASP A 83 -0.73 -12.51 -16.03
CA ASP A 83 -1.61 -12.62 -17.20
C ASP A 83 -2.53 -13.85 -17.22
N GLY A 84 -2.56 -14.61 -16.14
CA GLY A 84 -3.37 -15.81 -16.05
C GLY A 84 -4.87 -15.51 -16.17
N SER A 85 -5.63 -16.46 -16.73
CA SER A 85 -7.11 -16.40 -16.70
C SER A 85 -7.72 -16.65 -15.31
N ARG A 86 -6.88 -16.79 -14.30
CA ARG A 86 -7.21 -17.06 -12.90
C ARG A 86 -6.16 -16.43 -12.00
N PHE A 87 -6.53 -16.18 -10.75
CA PHE A 87 -5.60 -15.78 -9.70
C PHE A 87 -4.45 -16.82 -9.57
N PRO A 88 -3.18 -16.40 -9.76
CA PRO A 88 -2.03 -17.27 -9.70
C PRO A 88 -1.68 -17.68 -8.26
N ASN A 89 -0.74 -18.62 -8.12
CA ASN A 89 -0.18 -18.96 -6.82
C ASN A 89 0.80 -17.88 -6.33
N ASP A 90 1.50 -17.21 -7.24
CA ASP A 90 2.46 -16.17 -6.94
C ASP A 90 1.96 -14.86 -7.54
N ALA A 91 2.00 -13.79 -6.76
CA ALA A 91 1.57 -12.45 -7.13
C ALA A 91 2.56 -11.43 -6.56
N ALA A 92 2.38 -10.15 -6.87
CA ALA A 92 3.23 -9.08 -6.38
C ALA A 92 2.39 -7.92 -5.84
N VAL A 93 2.92 -7.22 -4.85
CA VAL A 93 2.35 -5.98 -4.33
C VAL A 93 3.44 -4.93 -4.23
N THR A 94 3.12 -3.71 -4.63
CA THR A 94 3.96 -2.53 -4.40
C THR A 94 3.14 -1.50 -3.67
N VAL A 95 3.48 -1.20 -2.43
CA VAL A 95 2.95 -0.04 -1.72
C VAL A 95 3.83 1.15 -2.08
N THR A 96 3.23 2.19 -2.63
CA THR A 96 3.94 3.39 -3.09
C THR A 96 3.89 4.51 -2.07
N ASN A 97 2.82 4.57 -1.28
CA ASN A 97 2.56 5.61 -0.30
C ASN A 97 1.47 5.18 0.69
N ALA A 98 1.45 5.79 1.86
CA ALA A 98 0.35 5.74 2.81
C ALA A 98 0.24 7.05 3.59
N ASP A 99 -0.96 7.36 4.07
CA ASP A 99 -1.17 8.39 5.09
C ASP A 99 -1.95 7.70 6.22
N ILE A 100 -1.25 7.27 7.26
CA ILE A 100 -1.80 6.55 8.40
C ILE A 100 -1.68 7.42 9.64
N SER A 101 -2.81 7.74 10.25
CA SER A 101 -2.90 8.61 11.43
C SER A 101 -3.58 7.88 12.60
N PRO A 102 -3.14 8.09 13.85
CA PRO A 102 -3.87 7.63 15.02
C PRO A 102 -5.07 8.54 15.28
N THR A 103 -6.16 7.96 15.78
CA THR A 103 -7.40 8.69 16.10
C THR A 103 -7.23 9.77 17.17
N ASN A 104 -6.24 9.62 18.06
CA ASN A 104 -5.82 10.65 19.01
C ASN A 104 -4.30 10.66 19.16
N ASN A 105 -3.79 11.65 19.89
CA ASN A 105 -2.40 11.70 20.30
C ASN A 105 -2.05 10.51 21.19
N PHE A 106 -0.83 9.98 21.03
CA PHE A 106 -0.30 9.02 22.00
C PHE A 106 0.15 9.73 23.27
N LEU A 107 -0.15 9.17 24.44
CA LEU A 107 0.34 9.64 25.74
C LEU A 107 0.88 8.48 26.58
N ILE A 108 2.17 8.21 26.44
CA ILE A 108 2.87 7.18 27.19
C ILE A 108 3.36 7.74 28.52
N THR A 109 2.87 7.22 29.65
CA THR A 109 3.34 7.62 30.99
C THR A 109 4.21 6.53 31.59
N ILE A 110 5.50 6.82 31.76
CA ILE A 110 6.48 5.94 32.39
C ILE A 110 6.52 6.28 33.89
N PRO A 111 6.13 5.36 34.79
CA PRO A 111 6.04 5.65 36.22
C PRO A 111 7.33 6.26 36.78
N PHE A 112 7.17 7.33 37.57
CA PHE A 112 8.24 8.02 38.31
C PHE A 112 9.36 8.65 37.46
N THR A 113 9.21 8.65 36.12
CA THR A 113 10.33 8.96 35.21
C THR A 113 9.96 10.06 34.23
N ALA A 114 9.00 9.79 33.34
CA ALA A 114 8.70 10.67 32.22
C ALA A 114 7.30 10.43 31.64
N SER A 115 6.79 11.42 30.92
CA SER A 115 5.66 11.27 30.00
C SER A 115 6.12 11.64 28.59
N ILE A 116 5.76 10.81 27.62
CA ILE A 116 6.02 11.01 26.20
C ILE A 116 4.67 11.22 25.52
N SER A 117 4.51 12.33 24.82
CA SER A 117 3.36 12.55 23.94
C SER A 117 3.80 12.60 22.48
N ILE A 118 3.04 11.96 21.61
CA ILE A 118 3.20 12.06 20.16
C ILE A 118 1.93 12.69 19.60
N THR A 119 2.06 13.89 19.03
CA THR A 119 0.94 14.66 18.51
C THR A 119 1.03 14.78 17.00
N ASP A 120 -0.13 14.81 16.33
CA ASP A 120 -0.23 14.97 14.87
C ASP A 120 0.61 13.96 14.07
N ALA A 121 0.78 12.75 14.64
CA ALA A 121 1.55 11.67 14.05
C ALA A 121 0.94 11.22 12.73
N VAL A 122 1.74 11.18 11.68
CA VAL A 122 1.38 10.51 10.43
C VAL A 122 2.52 9.61 9.99
N ALA A 123 2.17 8.38 9.65
CA ALA A 123 3.07 7.38 9.12
C ALA A 123 2.79 7.13 7.65
N ASP A 124 3.87 7.00 6.90
CA ASP A 124 3.90 6.53 5.52
C ASP A 124 4.33 5.05 5.49
N VAL A 125 3.97 4.34 4.43
CA VAL A 125 4.37 2.95 4.18
C VAL A 125 4.85 2.86 2.74
N SER A 126 5.97 2.19 2.52
CA SER A 126 6.49 1.91 1.18
C SER A 126 7.09 0.53 1.09
N THR A 127 7.10 -0.07 -0.09
CA THR A 127 7.81 -1.32 -0.34
C THR A 127 9.31 -1.07 -0.48
N ILE A 128 10.13 -1.79 0.30
CA ILE A 128 11.59 -1.61 0.35
C ILE A 128 12.25 -1.98 -0.98
N ASN A 129 11.87 -3.13 -1.53
CA ASN A 129 12.35 -3.63 -2.82
C ASN A 129 11.14 -3.93 -3.71
N PRO A 130 10.60 -2.93 -4.43
CA PRO A 130 9.39 -3.11 -5.20
C PRO A 130 9.64 -3.96 -6.47
N PRO A 131 8.74 -4.91 -6.80
CA PRO A 131 7.57 -5.33 -6.01
C PRO A 131 7.91 -6.34 -4.91
N ALA A 132 7.15 -6.33 -3.81
CA ALA A 132 7.18 -7.38 -2.79
C ALA A 132 6.41 -8.61 -3.28
N ALA A 133 6.94 -9.79 -2.97
CA ALA A 133 6.31 -11.05 -3.38
C ALA A 133 5.12 -11.40 -2.48
N MET A 134 4.09 -11.96 -3.09
CA MET A 134 2.97 -12.56 -2.38
C MET A 134 2.74 -13.99 -2.83
N SER A 135 2.43 -14.86 -1.88
CA SER A 135 2.14 -16.27 -2.12
C SER A 135 0.71 -16.59 -1.71
N ARG A 136 -0.03 -17.27 -2.57
CA ARG A 136 -1.38 -17.71 -2.29
C ARG A 136 -1.37 -18.82 -1.24
N ILE A 137 -2.16 -18.64 -0.19
CA ILE A 137 -2.31 -19.63 0.88
C ILE A 137 -3.62 -20.41 0.75
N ALA A 138 -3.64 -21.61 1.32
CA ALA A 138 -4.84 -22.43 1.36
C ALA A 138 -5.91 -21.82 2.29
N GLY A 139 -7.16 -21.75 1.82
CA GLY A 139 -8.26 -21.19 2.58
C GLY A 139 -9.53 -21.05 1.73
N SER A 140 -10.60 -20.52 2.33
CA SER A 140 -11.78 -20.11 1.57
C SER A 140 -11.48 -18.81 0.82
N GLY A 141 -11.64 -18.83 -0.51
CA GLY A 141 -11.44 -17.65 -1.37
C GLY A 141 -10.02 -17.54 -1.93
N VAL A 142 -9.62 -16.31 -2.25
CA VAL A 142 -8.27 -15.98 -2.73
C VAL A 142 -7.60 -15.15 -1.65
N VAL A 143 -6.58 -15.72 -1.02
CA VAL A 143 -5.81 -15.05 0.03
C VAL A 143 -4.34 -15.13 -0.34
N TYR A 144 -3.72 -13.97 -0.44
CA TYR A 144 -2.30 -13.81 -0.63
C TYR A 144 -1.65 -13.45 0.70
N GLN A 145 -0.50 -14.05 0.97
CA GLN A 145 0.34 -13.76 2.13
C GLN A 145 1.63 -13.10 1.64
N PHE A 146 2.09 -12.10 2.37
CA PHE A 146 3.37 -11.42 2.15
C PHE A 146 4.13 -11.28 3.46
N ASP A 147 5.45 -11.10 3.39
CA ASP A 147 6.25 -10.77 4.58
C ASP A 147 6.17 -9.26 4.83
N SER A 148 5.76 -8.87 6.03
CA SER A 148 5.65 -7.45 6.40
C SER A 148 7.04 -6.80 6.53
N ALA A 149 8.10 -7.61 6.62
CA ALA A 149 9.48 -7.14 6.55
C ALA A 149 9.85 -6.51 5.20
N ASP A 150 9.06 -6.73 4.14
CA ASP A 150 9.28 -6.11 2.83
C ASP A 150 8.73 -4.67 2.75
N PHE A 151 8.10 -4.17 3.82
CA PHE A 151 7.50 -2.84 3.90
C PHE A 151 8.19 -2.00 4.97
N LEU A 152 8.61 -0.81 4.58
CA LEU A 152 9.13 0.21 5.46
C LEU A 152 7.98 1.07 5.96
N VAL A 153 7.78 1.11 7.27
CA VAL A 153 6.87 2.05 7.92
C VAL A 153 7.70 3.22 8.39
N SER A 154 7.33 4.44 7.98
CA SER A 154 8.06 5.66 8.28
C SER A 154 7.16 6.66 8.97
N LEU A 155 7.38 6.86 10.27
CA LEU A 155 6.78 7.96 11.01
C LEU A 155 7.59 9.23 10.72
N ASN A 156 7.09 10.03 9.79
CA ASN A 156 7.81 11.17 9.21
C ASN A 156 7.12 12.52 9.44
N ARG A 157 6.04 12.53 10.23
CA ARG A 157 5.25 13.72 10.57
C ARG A 157 4.75 13.64 12.00
N GLY A 158 4.63 14.80 12.63
CA GLY A 158 4.16 14.96 14.00
C GLY A 158 5.26 15.40 14.96
N THR A 159 4.89 15.64 16.22
CA THR A 159 5.82 16.13 17.24
C THR A 159 5.89 15.15 18.40
N VAL A 160 7.11 14.76 18.77
CA VAL A 160 7.38 13.99 19.98
C VAL A 160 7.82 14.95 21.09
N THR A 161 7.09 14.94 22.19
CA THR A 161 7.46 15.71 23.40
C THR A 161 7.70 14.75 24.56
N ALA A 162 8.90 14.77 25.12
CA ALA A 162 9.23 14.08 26.37
C ALA A 162 9.31 15.09 27.51
N THR A 163 8.67 14.78 28.64
CA THR A 163 8.67 15.60 29.87
C THR A 163 9.02 14.73 31.07
N GLY A 164 9.72 15.28 32.07
CA GLY A 164 10.15 14.53 33.27
C GLY A 164 11.58 14.89 33.68
N LEU A 165 12.41 13.86 33.92
CA LEU A 165 13.82 14.03 34.32
C LEU A 165 14.65 14.86 33.32
N ALA A 166 14.29 14.80 32.05
CA ALA A 166 14.75 15.70 31.00
C ALA A 166 13.56 16.05 30.11
N SER A 167 13.53 17.29 29.60
CA SER A 167 12.51 17.71 28.63
C SER A 167 13.14 17.85 27.26
N ALA A 168 12.52 17.27 26.26
CA ALA A 168 12.97 17.32 24.87
C ALA A 168 11.76 17.34 23.94
N MET A 169 11.95 17.98 22.79
CA MET A 169 10.96 18.05 21.74
C MET A 169 11.65 17.74 20.42
N PHE A 170 11.03 16.88 19.61
CA PHE A 170 11.54 16.43 18.33
C PHE A 170 10.43 16.54 17.30
N ASP A 171 10.76 17.10 16.14
CA ASP A 171 9.89 17.06 14.97
C ASP A 171 10.24 15.83 14.15
N LEU A 172 9.22 15.03 13.80
CA LEU A 172 9.39 13.82 13.01
C LEU A 172 9.65 14.11 11.53
N GLU A 173 9.38 15.34 11.06
CA GLU A 173 9.80 15.76 9.72
C GLU A 173 11.32 15.93 9.62
N ASP A 174 11.96 16.44 10.68
CA ASP A 174 13.41 16.62 10.75
C ASP A 174 14.15 15.31 11.09
N MET A 175 13.51 14.44 11.86
CA MET A 175 14.06 13.18 12.35
C MET A 175 13.05 12.04 12.21
N PRO A 176 12.78 11.56 10.98
CA PRO A 176 11.84 10.49 10.76
C PRO A 176 12.31 9.20 11.42
N VAL A 177 11.35 8.42 11.94
CA VAL A 177 11.59 7.08 12.48
C VAL A 177 11.03 6.08 11.49
N SER A 178 11.92 5.33 10.85
CA SER A 178 11.52 4.32 9.87
C SER A 178 12.06 2.95 10.25
N ASP A 179 11.22 1.94 10.16
CA ASP A 179 11.60 0.55 10.42
C ASP A 179 10.64 -0.41 9.71
N SER A 180 11.00 -1.68 9.63
CA SER A 180 10.18 -2.76 9.08
C SER A 180 9.87 -3.79 10.15
N ALA A 181 8.80 -4.57 9.96
CA ALA A 181 8.54 -5.71 10.82
C ALA A 181 9.70 -6.74 10.76
N PRO A 182 9.91 -7.55 11.80
CA PRO A 182 10.87 -8.64 11.75
C PRO A 182 10.51 -9.64 10.63
N PRO A 183 11.50 -10.25 9.94
CA PRO A 183 11.23 -11.29 8.95
C PRO A 183 10.38 -12.44 9.51
N GLY A 184 9.41 -12.89 8.73
CA GLY A 184 8.41 -13.89 9.14
C GLY A 184 7.16 -13.28 9.79
N SER A 185 7.02 -11.96 9.82
CA SER A 185 5.81 -11.26 10.25
C SER A 185 4.84 -11.17 9.09
N TYR A 186 3.95 -12.16 8.95
CA TYR A 186 3.14 -12.27 7.74
C TYR A 186 1.86 -11.43 7.76
N GLY A 187 1.71 -10.58 6.74
CA GLY A 187 0.45 -9.91 6.40
C GLY A 187 -0.34 -10.69 5.34
N THR A 188 -1.55 -10.22 5.05
CA THR A 188 -2.42 -10.84 4.03
C THR A 188 -3.17 -9.82 3.20
N ILE A 189 -3.50 -10.19 1.96
CA ILE A 189 -4.56 -9.57 1.15
C ILE A 189 -5.58 -10.67 0.84
N GLN A 190 -6.78 -10.52 1.37
CA GLN A 190 -7.91 -11.41 1.12
C GLN A 190 -8.85 -10.76 0.10
N LEU A 191 -9.18 -11.49 -0.97
CA LEU A 191 -10.20 -11.10 -1.95
C LEU A 191 -11.51 -11.81 -1.58
N ALA A 192 -12.48 -11.05 -1.07
CA ALA A 192 -13.68 -11.54 -0.39
C ALA A 192 -14.90 -11.72 -1.33
N THR A 193 -15.11 -10.79 -2.25
CA THR A 193 -16.20 -10.85 -3.24
C THR A 193 -15.60 -10.82 -4.64
N ILE A 194 -16.09 -11.69 -5.54
CA ILE A 194 -15.72 -11.70 -6.95
C ILE A 194 -17.04 -11.77 -7.73
N THR A 195 -17.54 -10.65 -8.26
CA THR A 195 -18.64 -10.72 -9.23
C THR A 195 -18.10 -11.12 -10.60
N SER A 196 -18.93 -11.77 -11.43
CA SER A 196 -18.48 -12.44 -12.67
C SER A 196 -19.11 -11.88 -13.95
N GLU A 197 -19.34 -10.57 -14.04
CA GLU A 197 -19.86 -10.01 -15.29
C GLU A 197 -18.76 -9.87 -16.35
N GLY A 198 -18.88 -10.64 -17.44
CA GLY A 198 -18.01 -10.52 -18.61
C GLY A 198 -16.53 -10.84 -18.32
N PRO A 199 -15.58 -10.16 -18.98
CA PRO A 199 -14.15 -10.31 -18.72
C PRO A 199 -13.72 -9.68 -17.38
N TYR A 200 -14.54 -8.78 -16.83
CA TYR A 200 -14.26 -8.05 -15.61
C TYR A 200 -14.65 -8.82 -14.35
N ARG A 201 -13.98 -8.50 -13.25
CA ARG A 201 -14.25 -9.00 -11.91
C ARG A 201 -14.25 -7.82 -10.96
N LEU A 202 -15.37 -7.57 -10.27
CA LEU A 202 -15.39 -6.65 -9.13
C LEU A 202 -14.87 -7.40 -7.91
N ILE A 203 -13.86 -6.84 -7.26
CA ILE A 203 -13.13 -7.42 -6.15
C ILE A 203 -13.32 -6.56 -4.92
N ASP A 204 -13.82 -7.14 -3.83
CA ASP A 204 -13.66 -6.57 -2.49
C ASP A 204 -12.40 -7.17 -1.86
N ALA A 205 -11.47 -6.33 -1.43
CA ALA A 205 -10.22 -6.74 -0.84
C ALA A 205 -10.07 -6.22 0.59
N VAL A 206 -9.47 -7.05 1.44
CA VAL A 206 -9.04 -6.68 2.79
C VAL A 206 -7.55 -6.93 2.92
N MET A 207 -6.78 -5.86 3.12
CA MET A 207 -5.37 -5.92 3.46
C MET A 207 -5.22 -5.94 4.99
N THR A 208 -4.38 -6.83 5.51
CA THR A 208 -3.96 -6.87 6.91
C THR A 208 -2.44 -6.82 6.95
N LEU A 209 -1.90 -5.73 7.50
CA LEU A 209 -0.47 -5.48 7.65
C LEU A 209 -0.14 -5.43 9.15
N PRO A 210 0.50 -6.47 9.70
CA PRO A 210 1.12 -6.41 11.01
C PRO A 210 2.19 -5.32 11.06
N VAL A 211 2.23 -4.60 12.19
CA VAL A 211 3.27 -3.61 12.47
C VAL A 211 3.99 -4.05 13.74
N GLU A 212 5.31 -4.15 13.68
CA GLU A 212 6.18 -4.37 14.83
C GLU A 212 7.49 -3.63 14.61
N ILE A 213 7.67 -2.52 15.30
CA ILE A 213 8.85 -1.67 15.24
C ILE A 213 9.49 -1.68 16.61
N THR A 214 10.80 -1.98 16.68
CA THR A 214 11.54 -2.00 17.95
C THR A 214 12.77 -1.11 17.82
N ASN A 215 12.81 -0.05 18.63
CA ASN A 215 13.91 0.90 18.65
C ASN A 215 14.46 1.10 20.06
N VAL A 216 15.73 1.49 20.17
CA VAL A 216 16.37 1.87 21.42
C VAL A 216 16.90 3.29 21.28
N VAL A 217 16.34 4.20 22.06
CA VAL A 217 16.71 5.62 22.08
C VAL A 217 17.59 5.90 23.29
N ASP A 218 18.75 6.51 23.08
CA ASP A 218 19.65 6.93 24.16
C ASP A 218 19.30 8.34 24.64
N PHE A 219 18.95 8.46 25.93
CA PHE A 219 18.77 9.73 26.61
C PHE A 219 19.87 9.93 27.66
N ASN A 220 20.95 10.63 27.28
CA ASN A 220 22.07 10.97 28.17
C ASN A 220 22.73 9.74 28.86
N GLY A 221 22.88 8.64 28.13
CA GLY A 221 23.46 7.38 28.60
C GLY A 221 22.42 6.39 29.13
N LEU A 222 21.12 6.70 29.02
CA LEU A 222 20.01 5.82 29.40
C LEU A 222 19.32 5.29 28.15
N ALA A 223 19.46 3.99 27.89
CA ALA A 223 18.78 3.30 26.80
C ALA A 223 17.29 3.08 27.12
N VAL A 224 16.41 3.74 26.37
CA VAL A 224 14.96 3.60 26.42
C VAL A 224 14.52 2.70 25.27
N ASN A 225 13.85 1.61 25.60
CA ASN A 225 13.24 0.74 24.61
C ASN A 225 11.90 1.35 24.20
N VAL A 226 11.68 1.47 22.89
CA VAL A 226 10.41 1.89 22.30
C VAL A 226 9.95 0.79 21.37
N VAL A 227 8.75 0.29 21.59
CA VAL A 227 8.13 -0.74 20.76
C VAL A 227 6.79 -0.20 20.29
N ALA A 228 6.57 -0.16 18.98
CA ALA A 228 5.27 0.10 18.39
C ALA A 228 4.78 -1.19 17.74
N SER A 229 3.69 -1.76 18.26
CA SER A 229 3.15 -3.02 17.76
C SER A 229 1.65 -2.91 17.55
N GLY A 230 1.15 -3.56 16.51
CA GLY A 230 -0.25 -3.46 16.14
C GLY A 230 -0.57 -4.10 14.80
N VAL A 231 -1.71 -3.71 14.27
CA VAL A 231 -2.18 -4.19 12.98
C VAL A 231 -2.90 -3.07 12.24
N VAL A 232 -2.61 -2.94 10.96
CA VAL A 232 -3.33 -2.10 10.03
C VAL A 232 -4.25 -2.99 9.21
N VAL A 233 -5.55 -2.72 9.23
CA VAL A 233 -6.54 -3.43 8.43
C VAL A 233 -7.22 -2.43 7.51
N ALA A 234 -7.10 -2.64 6.20
CA ALA A 234 -7.62 -1.71 5.20
C ALA A 234 -8.45 -2.44 4.15
N ASN A 235 -9.46 -1.77 3.60
CA ASN A 235 -10.39 -2.34 2.63
C ASN A 235 -10.34 -1.54 1.33
N ALA A 236 -10.56 -2.23 0.21
CA ALA A 236 -10.73 -1.60 -1.09
C ALA A 236 -11.75 -2.38 -1.91
N SER A 237 -12.36 -1.70 -2.88
CA SER A 237 -13.12 -2.35 -3.94
C SER A 237 -12.57 -1.88 -5.28
N PHE A 238 -12.22 -2.81 -6.16
CA PHE A 238 -11.61 -2.49 -7.46
C PHE A 238 -12.04 -3.50 -8.54
N VAL A 239 -11.81 -3.16 -9.81
CA VAL A 239 -12.11 -4.01 -10.96
C VAL A 239 -10.81 -4.50 -11.58
N ILE A 240 -10.79 -5.77 -11.99
CA ILE A 240 -9.71 -6.34 -12.81
C ILE A 240 -10.28 -7.13 -13.99
N ALA A 241 -9.48 -7.35 -15.02
CA ALA A 241 -9.75 -8.31 -16.08
C ALA A 241 -8.80 -9.51 -15.97
N LEU A 242 -9.35 -10.73 -15.85
CA LEU A 242 -8.59 -11.98 -15.84
C LEU A 242 -9.23 -12.99 -16.81
N PRO A 243 -8.59 -13.32 -17.95
CA PRO A 243 -7.32 -12.77 -18.43
C PRO A 243 -7.45 -11.29 -18.82
N ALA A 244 -6.31 -10.62 -19.02
CA ALA A 244 -6.29 -9.26 -19.54
C ALA A 244 -7.07 -9.15 -20.87
N ILE A 245 -7.65 -7.98 -21.12
CA ILE A 245 -8.35 -7.71 -22.37
C ILE A 245 -7.29 -7.43 -23.43
N ALA A 246 -7.18 -8.30 -24.42
CA ALA A 246 -6.08 -8.24 -25.38
C ALA A 246 -6.09 -6.97 -26.26
N THR A 247 -7.22 -6.27 -26.32
CA THR A 247 -7.48 -5.07 -27.11
C THR A 247 -7.43 -3.76 -26.32
N ASP A 248 -7.27 -3.86 -24.99
CA ASP A 248 -6.94 -2.76 -24.08
C ASP A 248 -5.42 -2.56 -24.14
N PHE A 249 -5.00 -1.81 -25.15
CA PHE A 249 -3.60 -1.59 -25.48
C PHE A 249 -2.97 -0.52 -24.58
N ASP A 250 -3.75 0.48 -24.17
CA ASP A 250 -3.26 1.54 -23.29
C ASP A 250 -3.31 1.18 -21.80
N GLY A 251 -4.04 0.12 -21.45
CA GLY A 251 -4.04 -0.58 -20.18
C GLY A 251 -4.90 0.07 -19.11
N ASP A 252 -5.95 0.78 -19.48
CA ASP A 252 -6.84 1.51 -18.56
C ASP A 252 -8.14 0.75 -18.21
N LEU A 253 -8.23 -0.52 -18.63
CA LEU A 253 -9.35 -1.44 -18.44
C LEU A 253 -10.58 -1.15 -19.31
N ASP A 254 -10.51 -0.25 -20.29
CA ASP A 254 -11.53 -0.16 -21.33
C ASP A 254 -10.98 -0.40 -22.75
N VAL A 255 -11.87 -0.45 -23.74
CA VAL A 255 -11.51 -0.64 -25.14
C VAL A 255 -12.14 0.46 -25.96
N ASP A 256 -11.37 1.51 -26.25
CA ASP A 256 -11.87 2.74 -26.82
C ASP A 256 -10.95 3.35 -27.92
N GLY A 257 -11.11 4.65 -28.20
CA GLY A 257 -10.32 5.34 -29.21
C GLY A 257 -8.85 5.56 -28.83
N ALA A 258 -8.49 5.53 -27.55
CA ALA A 258 -7.13 5.62 -27.05
C ALA A 258 -6.33 4.36 -27.41
N ASP A 259 -6.92 3.17 -27.27
CA ASP A 259 -6.34 1.93 -27.75
C ASP A 259 -6.10 1.95 -29.25
N LEU A 260 -7.09 2.44 -30.01
CA LEU A 260 -6.93 2.56 -31.46
C LEU A 260 -5.74 3.46 -31.82
N ALA A 261 -5.48 4.52 -31.05
CA ALA A 261 -4.32 5.37 -31.27
C ALA A 261 -3.01 4.62 -31.04
N VAL A 262 -2.93 3.74 -30.03
CA VAL A 262 -1.79 2.85 -29.78
C VAL A 262 -1.57 1.90 -30.96
N TRP A 263 -2.62 1.24 -31.46
CA TRP A 263 -2.53 0.36 -32.63
C TRP A 263 -2.08 1.13 -33.89
N GLN A 264 -2.66 2.30 -34.15
CA GLN A 264 -2.32 3.12 -35.32
C GLN A 264 -0.86 3.58 -35.29
N GLN A 265 -0.33 3.90 -34.12
CA GLN A 265 1.06 4.31 -33.95
C GLN A 265 2.05 3.19 -34.30
N ASN A 266 1.65 1.93 -34.09
CA ASN A 266 2.52 0.76 -34.25
C ASN A 266 2.18 -0.10 -35.49
N TYR A 267 1.16 0.26 -36.26
CA TYR A 267 0.73 -0.48 -37.44
C TYR A 267 1.87 -0.75 -38.42
N GLY A 268 1.98 -2.01 -38.86
CA GLY A 268 3.03 -2.48 -39.75
C GLY A 268 4.29 -2.97 -39.03
N LEU A 269 4.31 -2.98 -37.69
CA LEU A 269 5.30 -3.71 -36.92
C LEU A 269 5.17 -5.20 -37.25
N ALA A 270 6.20 -5.77 -37.87
CA ALA A 270 6.14 -7.12 -38.46
C ALA A 270 6.59 -8.25 -37.51
N SER A 271 7.24 -7.90 -36.39
CA SER A 271 7.66 -8.86 -35.37
C SER A 271 7.99 -8.14 -34.06
N GLY A 272 7.88 -8.87 -32.94
CA GLY A 272 8.20 -8.36 -31.61
C GLY A 272 7.15 -7.40 -31.04
N ALA A 273 5.97 -7.36 -31.64
CA ALA A 273 4.83 -6.68 -31.06
C ALA A 273 4.40 -7.38 -29.76
N THR A 274 3.78 -6.59 -28.90
CA THR A 274 3.16 -6.99 -27.64
C THR A 274 1.74 -6.43 -27.58
N PRO A 275 0.88 -6.91 -26.66
CA PRO A 275 -0.44 -6.33 -26.47
C PRO A 275 -0.39 -4.81 -26.26
N ALA A 276 0.54 -4.32 -25.43
CA ALA A 276 0.73 -2.88 -25.21
C ALA A 276 1.18 -2.06 -26.43
N THR A 277 1.51 -2.72 -27.55
CA THR A 277 1.82 -2.08 -28.84
C THR A 277 0.77 -2.35 -29.91
N GLY A 278 -0.33 -3.02 -29.58
CA GLY A 278 -1.41 -3.29 -30.52
C GLY A 278 -1.49 -4.70 -31.09
N ASP A 279 -0.81 -5.69 -30.50
CA ASP A 279 -0.88 -7.11 -30.90
C ASP A 279 -1.94 -7.86 -30.05
N ALA A 280 -3.17 -7.88 -30.55
CA ALA A 280 -4.33 -8.42 -29.85
C ALA A 280 -4.50 -9.93 -30.05
N ASP A 281 -3.95 -10.50 -31.13
CA ASP A 281 -4.01 -11.94 -31.39
C ASP A 281 -2.72 -12.70 -30.99
N ALA A 282 -1.72 -11.96 -30.48
CA ALA A 282 -0.43 -12.44 -30.00
C ALA A 282 0.40 -13.14 -31.09
N ASP A 283 0.25 -12.72 -32.36
CA ASP A 283 1.05 -13.23 -33.48
C ASP A 283 2.44 -12.56 -33.60
N GLY A 284 2.70 -11.54 -32.79
CA GLY A 284 3.93 -10.78 -32.74
C GLY A 284 3.99 -9.64 -33.75
N ALA A 285 2.92 -9.35 -34.49
CA ALA A 285 2.81 -8.24 -35.43
C ALA A 285 1.65 -7.30 -35.05
N VAL A 286 1.62 -6.10 -35.64
CA VAL A 286 0.52 -5.14 -35.48
C VAL A 286 -0.09 -4.92 -36.86
N ASN A 287 -1.21 -5.59 -37.13
CA ASN A 287 -1.80 -5.69 -38.44
C ASN A 287 -3.34 -5.66 -38.42
N GLY A 288 -3.96 -5.99 -39.55
CA GLY A 288 -5.42 -5.97 -39.68
C GLY A 288 -6.16 -7.00 -38.83
N GLY A 289 -5.51 -8.09 -38.44
CA GLY A 289 -6.05 -9.09 -37.50
C GLY A 289 -6.37 -8.47 -36.14
N ASP A 290 -5.42 -7.71 -35.59
CA ASP A 290 -5.57 -7.01 -34.32
C ASP A 290 -6.67 -5.95 -34.39
N PHE A 291 -6.70 -5.18 -35.48
CA PHE A 291 -7.73 -4.17 -35.69
C PHE A 291 -9.14 -4.77 -35.75
N LEU A 292 -9.31 -5.92 -36.40
CA LEU A 292 -10.59 -6.63 -36.41
C LEU A 292 -10.98 -7.18 -35.03
N GLN A 293 -10.00 -7.45 -34.15
CA GLN A 293 -10.28 -7.81 -32.76
C GLN A 293 -10.70 -6.57 -31.96
N TRP A 294 -9.94 -5.48 -32.04
CA TRP A 294 -10.29 -4.21 -31.41
C TRP A 294 -11.70 -3.73 -31.82
N GLN A 295 -12.06 -3.84 -33.11
CA GLN A 295 -13.41 -3.50 -33.58
C GLN A 295 -14.54 -4.34 -32.96
N ARG A 296 -14.26 -5.60 -32.59
CA ARG A 296 -15.24 -6.48 -31.93
C ARG A 296 -15.37 -6.17 -30.44
N ASP A 297 -14.28 -5.72 -29.83
CA ASP A 297 -14.18 -5.43 -28.40
C ASP A 297 -14.48 -3.96 -28.08
N PHE A 298 -14.56 -3.07 -29.09
CA PHE A 298 -14.83 -1.65 -28.90
C PHE A 298 -16.09 -1.39 -28.06
N GLY A 299 -15.94 -0.59 -27.01
CA GLY A 299 -16.98 -0.27 -26.04
C GLY A 299 -17.07 -1.23 -24.86
N LEU A 300 -16.19 -2.24 -24.77
CA LEU A 300 -15.97 -2.94 -23.51
C LEU A 300 -15.47 -1.93 -22.48
N THR A 301 -16.19 -1.81 -21.38
CA THR A 301 -15.87 -0.88 -20.28
C THR A 301 -16.10 -1.62 -18.96
N PRO A 302 -15.32 -1.29 -17.92
CA PRO A 302 -15.47 -1.95 -16.63
C PRO A 302 -16.86 -1.59 -16.04
N PRO A 303 -17.50 -2.51 -15.31
CA PRO A 303 -18.77 -2.22 -14.66
C PRO A 303 -18.60 -1.05 -13.69
N SER A 304 -19.51 -0.08 -13.75
CA SER A 304 -19.56 1.01 -12.77
C SER A 304 -19.72 0.41 -11.38
N ALA A 305 -18.74 0.63 -10.50
CA ALA A 305 -18.83 0.24 -9.11
C ALA A 305 -20.11 0.88 -8.54
N ALA A 306 -21.11 0.06 -8.21
CA ALA A 306 -22.31 0.54 -7.55
C ALA A 306 -21.85 1.23 -6.27
N LEU A 307 -21.99 2.55 -6.18
CA LEU A 307 -21.78 3.28 -4.94
C LEU A 307 -22.65 2.60 -3.89
N ALA A 308 -22.04 1.87 -2.96
CA ALA A 308 -22.75 1.34 -1.82
C ALA A 308 -23.46 2.52 -1.18
N ALA A 309 -24.80 2.47 -1.13
CA ALA A 309 -25.59 3.53 -0.54
C ALA A 309 -25.08 3.75 0.88
N VAL A 310 -24.33 4.82 1.10
CA VAL A 310 -23.87 5.20 2.42
C VAL A 310 -25.13 5.38 3.26
N PRO A 311 -25.32 4.61 4.34
CA PRO A 311 -26.47 4.80 5.21
C PRO A 311 -26.50 6.27 5.63
N GLU A 312 -27.56 6.98 5.25
CA GLU A 312 -27.67 8.40 5.59
C GLU A 312 -27.46 8.55 7.11
N PRO A 313 -26.59 9.47 7.55
CA PRO A 313 -26.27 9.57 8.97
C PRO A 313 -27.57 9.82 9.74
N ALA A 314 -27.80 9.04 10.80
CA ALA A 314 -28.97 9.13 11.67
C ALA A 314 -29.15 10.51 12.34
N THR A 315 -28.23 11.45 12.08
CA THR A 315 -28.25 12.85 12.51
C THR A 315 -29.49 13.60 12.04
N LEU A 316 -30.01 13.34 10.82
CA LEU A 316 -31.27 13.96 10.36
C LEU A 316 -32.46 13.48 11.18
N LEU A 317 -32.49 12.19 11.51
CA LEU A 317 -33.55 11.58 12.31
C LEU A 317 -33.48 12.07 13.76
N LEU A 318 -32.29 12.18 14.34
CA LEU A 318 -32.05 12.79 15.66
C LEU A 318 -32.43 14.27 15.71
N SER A 319 -32.14 15.03 14.65
CA SER A 319 -32.51 16.45 14.56
C SER A 319 -34.03 16.63 14.50
N ALA A 320 -34.72 15.79 13.72
CA ALA A 320 -36.18 15.80 13.63
C ALA A 320 -36.85 15.43 14.97
N VAL A 321 -36.36 14.38 15.63
CA VAL A 321 -36.86 13.97 16.96
C VAL A 321 -36.59 15.06 18.00
N GLY A 322 -35.39 15.65 18.00
CA GLY A 322 -35.06 16.79 18.88
C GLY A 322 -35.95 18.01 18.66
N GLY A 323 -36.24 18.35 17.40
CA GLY A 323 -37.16 19.44 17.05
C GLY A 323 -38.59 19.20 17.53
N ILE A 324 -39.11 17.97 17.38
CA ILE A 324 -40.45 17.59 17.87
C ILE A 324 -40.51 17.67 19.39
N LEU A 325 -39.51 17.15 20.10
CA LEU A 325 -39.44 17.21 21.56
C LEU A 325 -39.38 18.66 22.06
N PHE A 326 -38.63 19.54 21.39
CA PHE A 326 -38.56 20.97 21.71
C PHE A 326 -39.91 21.67 21.53
N LEU A 327 -40.64 21.39 20.45
CA LEU A 327 -41.96 21.96 20.20
C LEU A 327 -43.00 21.50 21.23
N VAL A 328 -42.97 20.22 21.63
CA VAL A 328 -43.85 19.67 22.67
C VAL A 328 -43.52 20.24 24.06
N ALA A 329 -42.24 20.43 24.38
CA ALA A 329 -41.85 21.08 25.63
C ALA A 329 -42.32 22.54 25.68
N ARG A 330 -42.23 23.27 24.56
CA ARG A 330 -42.66 24.67 24.46
C ARG A 330 -44.19 24.84 24.56
N SER A 331 -44.98 23.88 24.08
CA SER A 331 -46.45 23.94 24.18
C SER A 331 -46.98 23.65 25.58
N ARG A 332 -46.20 22.95 26.42
CA ARG A 332 -46.56 22.67 27.83
C ARG A 332 -46.14 23.75 28.83
N ALA A 333 -45.26 24.67 28.42
CA ALA A 333 -44.78 25.78 29.25
C ALA A 333 -45.58 27.09 29.08
N ARG A 334 -46.59 27.09 28.22
CA ARG A 334 -47.58 28.17 28.04
C ARG A 334 -48.90 27.76 28.67
#